data_AF-A0A412YIK7-F1
#
_entry.id   AF-A0A412YIK7-F1
#
_cell.length_a   1.000
_cell.length_b   1.000
_cell.length_c   1.000
_cell.angle_alpha   90.00
_cell.angle_beta   90.00
_cell.angle_gamma   90.00
#
_symmetry.space_group_name_H-M   'P 1'
#
loop_
_entity.id
_entity.type
_entity.pdbx_description
1 polymer ?
#
loop_
_entity_poly.entity_id
_entity_poly.type
_entity_poly.pdbx_seq_one_letter_code
_entity_poly.pdbx_strand_id
1 'polypeptide(L)'
;MESNIISVMLWGEEVGKLYWDERSKKAVFNYHPNFIKKGLEIAPLTASVKGPAAKGMPILGNKEKIYQGLPPFLADSLPDRWGNMVFDQWAAQNHISKRGLTPVDKLSFIGKRGMGAFEFIPTTPGLESSSTLQIDSLYQLARRIFEEREGISVQDDETLHLQSIYEVGTSAGGQHPKAIIAINETRHDIRSGQVSLPEGYTYYILKFAEGNDFPFTQMEMVYYEMAKEAGITMMPSRLIQIEGKYHFLTERYDRVNGEKIHTQTLAAMNPDATSYEDLFEVCRKLNIPANEQSELYRRTVFNIMSGNVDDHIKNFSFLMEKNGTWHITPAYDMTFTTNLDGAAYENIHSMSISGKNDGITEVDLLLFAKLNGIKNAKKIIEEVSLAVSHFYNYATNYQIDDYWQDRIEQHLSGLVLPNIGETMKHYLPTIVEPYEAEDGFLVTEIDVTENIRHDFRIEAVINGKRQKYIAGHKSDLAAEIITKGRNKMAAEDKKELVQRLLLPLAKRKFTPRGS
;
A
#
# COMPACT_ATOMS: atom_id res chain seq x y z
N MET A 1 -24.41 -3.55 -22.56
CA MET A 1 -25.75 -3.71 -21.94
C MET A 1 -26.72 -2.77 -22.68
N GLU A 2 -27.96 -3.17 -22.98
CA GLU A 2 -28.86 -2.43 -23.90
C GLU A 2 -29.29 -1.04 -23.38
N SER A 3 -29.09 -0.75 -22.09
CA SER A 3 -29.29 0.60 -21.51
C SER A 3 -28.02 1.09 -20.81
N ASN A 4 -27.45 2.21 -21.28
CA ASN A 4 -26.32 2.92 -20.64
C ASN A 4 -26.75 3.69 -19.35
N ILE A 5 -27.74 3.17 -18.62
CA ILE A 5 -28.32 3.80 -17.43
C ILE A 5 -28.23 2.79 -16.29
N ILE A 6 -27.68 3.23 -15.17
CA ILE A 6 -27.66 2.46 -13.92
C ILE A 6 -28.31 3.26 -12.79
N SER A 7 -28.93 2.54 -11.87
CA SER A 7 -29.44 3.07 -10.60
C SER A 7 -28.33 2.96 -9.57
N VAL A 8 -28.06 4.04 -8.86
CA VAL A 8 -27.11 4.08 -7.74
C VAL A 8 -27.92 3.93 -6.46
N MET A 9 -27.60 2.89 -5.69
CA MET A 9 -28.27 2.56 -4.44
C MET A 9 -27.35 2.83 -3.25
N LEU A 10 -27.94 3.19 -2.11
CA LEU A 10 -27.28 3.28 -0.82
C LEU A 10 -28.21 2.70 0.25
N TRP A 11 -27.74 1.68 0.97
CA TRP A 11 -28.52 1.00 2.01
C TRP A 11 -29.94 0.56 1.58
N GLY A 12 -30.05 0.06 0.35
CA GLY A 12 -31.31 -0.42 -0.23
C GLY A 12 -32.22 0.67 -0.80
N GLU A 13 -31.82 1.94 -0.75
CA GLU A 13 -32.57 3.06 -1.33
C GLU A 13 -31.92 3.57 -2.62
N GLU A 14 -32.73 3.92 -3.63
CA GLU A 14 -32.24 4.59 -4.84
C GLU A 14 -31.85 6.03 -4.53
N VAL A 15 -30.54 6.30 -4.60
CA VAL A 15 -29.96 7.64 -4.47
C VAL A 15 -30.23 8.46 -5.72
N GLY A 16 -30.13 7.83 -6.89
CA GLY A 16 -30.29 8.49 -8.17
C GLY A 16 -29.90 7.60 -9.34
N LYS A 17 -29.93 8.18 -10.54
CA LYS A 17 -29.61 7.48 -11.78
C LYS A 17 -28.41 8.12 -12.47
N LEU A 18 -27.53 7.26 -12.98
CA LEU A 18 -26.34 7.62 -13.72
C LEU A 18 -26.49 7.15 -15.16
N TYR A 19 -26.26 8.03 -16.13
CA TYR A 19 -26.20 7.65 -17.53
C TYR A 19 -24.90 8.09 -18.18
N TRP A 20 -24.40 7.31 -19.15
CA TRP A 20 -23.23 7.70 -19.94
C TRP A 20 -23.62 8.48 -21.20
N ASP A 21 -23.13 9.71 -21.35
CA ASP A 21 -23.27 10.50 -22.57
C ASP A 21 -22.08 10.26 -23.51
N GLU A 22 -22.34 9.55 -24.62
CA GLU A 22 -21.33 9.25 -25.64
C GLU A 22 -20.74 10.50 -26.31
N ARG A 23 -21.51 11.60 -26.41
CA ARG A 23 -21.05 12.82 -27.09
C ARG A 23 -20.04 13.57 -26.24
N SER A 24 -20.39 13.81 -24.97
CA SER A 24 -19.50 14.53 -24.06
C SER A 24 -18.41 13.63 -23.46
N LYS A 25 -18.55 12.30 -23.56
CA LYS A 25 -17.70 11.32 -22.86
C LYS A 25 -17.67 11.58 -21.35
N LYS A 26 -18.86 11.85 -20.80
CA LYS A 26 -19.10 12.07 -19.38
C LYS A 26 -20.35 11.33 -18.97
N ALA A 27 -20.35 10.82 -17.75
CA ALA A 27 -21.58 10.41 -17.11
C ALA A 27 -22.31 11.62 -16.52
N VAL A 28 -23.62 11.48 -16.43
CA VAL A 28 -24.53 12.48 -15.92
C VAL A 28 -25.40 11.82 -14.88
N PHE A 29 -25.32 12.33 -13.66
CA PHE A 29 -26.01 11.81 -12.50
C PHE A 29 -27.16 12.73 -12.11
N ASN A 30 -28.32 12.14 -11.85
CA ASN A 30 -29.47 12.85 -11.30
C ASN A 30 -29.90 12.17 -10.00
N TYR A 31 -29.96 12.95 -8.92
CA TYR A 31 -30.52 12.47 -7.66
C TYR A 31 -32.00 12.12 -7.82
N HIS A 32 -32.42 11.08 -7.09
CA HIS A 32 -33.81 10.75 -6.93
C HIS A 32 -34.51 11.80 -6.05
N PRO A 33 -35.67 12.36 -6.44
CA PRO A 33 -36.31 13.45 -5.70
C PRO A 33 -36.62 13.14 -4.24
N ASN A 34 -36.93 11.88 -3.92
CA ASN A 34 -37.18 11.47 -2.52
C ASN A 34 -35.89 11.46 -1.70
N PHE A 35 -34.73 11.16 -2.31
CA PHE A 35 -33.44 11.19 -1.63
C PHE A 35 -33.05 12.63 -1.26
N ILE A 36 -33.26 13.58 -2.18
CA ILE A 36 -33.04 15.02 -1.91
C ILE A 36 -33.85 15.48 -0.70
N LYS A 37 -35.13 15.07 -0.59
CA LYS A 37 -36.00 15.45 0.53
C LYS A 37 -35.51 14.94 1.89
N LYS A 38 -34.72 13.85 1.93
CA LYS A 38 -34.10 13.35 3.17
C LYS A 38 -32.97 14.24 3.66
N GLY A 39 -32.35 15.01 2.77
CA GLY A 39 -31.27 15.93 3.12
C GLY A 39 -29.96 15.25 3.55
N LEU A 40 -29.80 13.96 3.26
CA LEU A 40 -28.60 13.19 3.58
C LEU A 40 -27.46 13.56 2.62
N GLU A 41 -26.39 14.16 3.16
CA GLU A 41 -25.24 14.66 2.39
C GLU A 41 -24.19 13.57 2.19
N ILE A 42 -24.38 12.70 1.18
CA ILE A 42 -23.46 11.59 0.87
C ILE A 42 -22.16 12.02 0.20
N ALA A 43 -22.15 13.21 -0.38
CA ALA A 43 -21.03 13.83 -1.08
C ALA A 43 -21.13 15.37 -0.98
N PRO A 44 -21.02 15.93 0.25
CA PRO A 44 -21.37 17.32 0.54
C PRO A 44 -20.57 18.36 -0.24
N LEU A 45 -19.36 18.01 -0.71
CA LEU A 45 -18.44 18.96 -1.33
C LEU A 45 -18.52 18.95 -2.86
N THR A 46 -18.78 17.79 -3.46
CA THR A 46 -18.80 17.62 -4.93
C THR A 46 -20.21 17.46 -5.50
N ALA A 47 -21.19 17.06 -4.68
CA ALA A 47 -22.52 16.69 -5.11
C ALA A 47 -23.59 16.95 -4.03
N SER A 48 -23.55 18.10 -3.36
CA SER A 48 -24.48 18.41 -2.26
C SER A 48 -25.95 18.37 -2.69
N VAL A 49 -26.77 17.71 -1.88
CA VAL A 49 -28.24 17.65 -2.07
C VAL A 49 -28.94 18.98 -1.71
N LYS A 50 -28.23 19.91 -1.07
CA LYS A 50 -28.69 21.29 -0.80
C LYS A 50 -28.19 22.29 -1.85
N GLY A 51 -27.33 21.85 -2.76
CA GLY A 51 -26.73 22.66 -3.81
C GLY A 51 -27.58 22.76 -5.10
N PRO A 52 -26.94 22.94 -6.26
CA PRO A 52 -27.60 22.95 -7.57
C PRO A 52 -28.47 21.72 -7.84
N ALA A 53 -28.08 20.56 -7.32
CA ALA A 53 -28.85 19.32 -7.41
C ALA A 53 -30.26 19.42 -6.83
N ALA A 54 -30.46 20.21 -5.76
CA ALA A 54 -31.77 20.46 -5.16
C ALA A 54 -32.75 21.11 -6.15
N LYS A 55 -32.22 21.84 -7.15
CA LYS A 55 -32.98 22.52 -8.20
C LYS A 55 -33.13 21.67 -9.46
N GLY A 56 -32.79 20.38 -9.40
CA GLY A 56 -32.84 19.46 -10.54
C GLY A 56 -31.69 19.61 -11.53
N MET A 57 -30.60 20.31 -11.17
CA MET A 57 -29.42 20.36 -12.03
C MET A 57 -28.65 19.04 -11.94
N PRO A 58 -28.31 18.41 -13.06
CA PRO A 58 -27.55 17.17 -13.04
C PRO A 58 -26.11 17.41 -12.58
N ILE A 59 -25.51 16.38 -11.98
CA ILE A 59 -24.09 16.34 -11.67
C ILE A 59 -23.36 15.72 -12.84
N LEU A 60 -22.43 16.48 -13.42
CA LEU A 60 -21.65 16.05 -14.57
C LEU A 60 -20.34 15.39 -14.11
N GLY A 61 -19.89 14.39 -14.86
CA GLY A 61 -18.63 13.73 -14.56
C GLY A 61 -17.39 14.55 -14.87
N ASN A 62 -16.28 14.14 -14.24
CA ASN A 62 -14.95 14.71 -14.40
C ASN A 62 -14.12 13.87 -15.40
N LYS A 63 -13.46 14.53 -16.36
CA LYS A 63 -12.68 13.90 -17.44
C LYS A 63 -11.25 13.54 -17.06
N GLU A 64 -10.77 13.96 -15.90
CA GLU A 64 -9.45 13.53 -15.45
C GLU A 64 -9.34 12.01 -15.40
N LYS A 65 -8.12 11.51 -15.63
CA LYS A 65 -7.85 10.09 -15.82
C LYS A 65 -8.37 9.22 -14.67
N ILE A 66 -8.26 9.70 -13.44
CA ILE A 66 -8.69 8.99 -12.24
C ILE A 66 -10.22 8.82 -12.16
N TYR A 67 -10.99 9.77 -12.72
CA TYR A 67 -12.45 9.73 -12.68
C TYR A 67 -13.09 9.13 -13.94
N GLN A 68 -12.34 9.01 -15.04
CA GLN A 68 -12.76 8.37 -16.29
C GLN A 68 -14.04 8.97 -16.91
N GLY A 69 -14.43 10.20 -16.57
CA GLY A 69 -15.69 10.80 -17.03
C GLY A 69 -16.86 10.60 -16.06
N LEU A 70 -16.67 9.98 -14.89
CA LEU A 70 -17.70 9.84 -13.85
C LEU A 70 -17.69 11.02 -12.86
N PRO A 71 -18.81 11.31 -12.16
CA PRO A 71 -18.78 12.16 -10.97
C PRO A 71 -17.78 11.61 -9.95
N PRO A 72 -16.90 12.44 -9.35
CA PRO A 72 -15.85 11.96 -8.45
C PRO A 72 -16.33 11.02 -7.34
N PHE A 73 -17.46 11.33 -6.70
CA PHE A 73 -18.02 10.51 -5.62
C PHE A 73 -18.48 9.10 -6.04
N LEU A 74 -18.80 8.90 -7.32
CA LEU A 74 -19.13 7.58 -7.89
C LEU A 74 -17.92 6.91 -8.52
N ALA A 75 -17.02 7.71 -9.08
CA ALA A 75 -15.76 7.24 -9.63
C ALA A 75 -14.88 6.55 -8.58
N ASP A 76 -15.02 6.94 -7.32
CA ASP A 76 -14.29 6.34 -6.20
C ASP A 76 -14.61 4.85 -5.98
N SER A 77 -15.72 4.37 -6.56
CA SER A 77 -16.04 2.94 -6.59
C SER A 77 -15.30 2.17 -7.70
N LEU A 78 -14.62 2.85 -8.63
CA LEU A 78 -13.92 2.19 -9.73
C LEU A 78 -12.71 1.40 -9.23
N PRO A 79 -12.37 0.28 -9.89
CA PRO A 79 -11.14 -0.44 -9.59
C PRO A 79 -9.91 0.36 -9.99
N ASP A 80 -8.80 0.10 -9.32
CA ASP A 80 -7.46 0.50 -9.74
C ASP A 80 -6.82 -0.56 -10.62
N ARG A 81 -5.49 -0.56 -10.76
CA ARG A 81 -4.76 -1.39 -11.72
C ARG A 81 -5.13 -2.88 -11.62
N TRP A 82 -5.09 -3.47 -10.43
CA TRP A 82 -5.42 -4.89 -10.25
C TRP A 82 -6.87 -5.20 -10.66
N GLY A 83 -7.84 -4.47 -10.12
CA GLY A 83 -9.25 -4.70 -10.46
C GLY A 83 -9.58 -4.43 -11.94
N ASN A 84 -8.88 -3.48 -12.60
CA ASN A 84 -9.00 -3.29 -14.04
C ASN A 84 -8.41 -4.46 -14.83
N MET A 85 -7.30 -5.07 -14.38
CA MET A 85 -6.77 -6.30 -15.00
C MET A 85 -7.78 -7.45 -14.91
N VAL A 86 -8.40 -7.61 -13.74
CA VAL A 86 -9.44 -8.64 -13.55
C VAL A 86 -10.68 -8.36 -14.42
N PHE A 87 -11.12 -7.11 -14.51
CA PHE A 87 -12.22 -6.69 -15.38
C PHE A 87 -11.91 -6.93 -16.87
N ASP A 88 -10.71 -6.57 -17.31
CA ASP A 88 -10.27 -6.76 -18.70
C ASP A 88 -10.23 -8.25 -19.07
N GLN A 89 -9.79 -9.11 -18.14
CA GLN A 89 -9.79 -10.56 -18.33
C GLN A 89 -11.22 -11.11 -18.41
N TRP A 90 -12.13 -10.66 -17.54
CA TRP A 90 -13.55 -11.02 -17.61
C TRP A 90 -14.19 -10.61 -18.93
N ALA A 91 -13.94 -9.38 -19.38
CA ALA A 91 -14.47 -8.87 -20.65
C ALA A 91 -13.96 -9.70 -21.85
N ALA A 92 -12.68 -10.07 -21.85
CA ALA A 92 -12.09 -10.91 -22.89
C ALA A 92 -12.74 -12.30 -22.96
N GLN A 93 -12.96 -12.95 -21.81
CA GLN A 93 -13.61 -14.28 -21.74
C GLN A 93 -15.07 -14.26 -22.19
N ASN A 94 -15.78 -13.16 -21.95
CA ASN A 94 -17.16 -12.98 -22.38
C ASN A 94 -17.27 -12.40 -23.81
N HIS A 95 -16.16 -12.35 -24.55
CA HIS A 95 -16.07 -11.81 -25.91
C HIS A 95 -16.60 -10.37 -26.04
N ILE A 96 -16.45 -9.55 -24.99
CA ILE A 96 -16.89 -8.16 -24.95
C ILE A 96 -15.77 -7.26 -25.48
N SER A 97 -16.07 -6.46 -26.51
CA SER A 97 -15.10 -5.53 -27.06
C SER A 97 -14.77 -4.38 -26.10
N LYS A 98 -13.48 -4.17 -25.81
CA LYS A 98 -13.01 -3.05 -24.98
C LYS A 98 -13.45 -1.67 -25.49
N ARG A 99 -13.63 -1.52 -26.82
CA ARG A 99 -14.07 -0.25 -27.43
C ARG A 99 -15.50 0.14 -27.06
N GLY A 100 -16.33 -0.84 -26.67
CA GLY A 100 -17.72 -0.63 -26.27
C GLY A 100 -17.92 -0.49 -24.77
N LEU A 101 -16.86 -0.60 -23.95
CA LEU A 101 -16.98 -0.54 -22.50
C LEU A 101 -16.82 0.88 -21.99
N THR A 102 -17.80 1.32 -21.22
CA THR A 102 -17.82 2.61 -20.55
C THR A 102 -17.49 2.45 -19.05
N PRO A 103 -17.11 3.53 -18.35
CA PRO A 103 -16.99 3.50 -16.90
C PRO A 103 -18.30 3.13 -16.18
N VAL A 104 -19.46 3.40 -16.79
CA VAL A 104 -20.77 2.99 -16.25
C VAL A 104 -20.93 1.46 -16.33
N ASP A 105 -20.43 0.81 -17.39
CA ASP A 105 -20.39 -0.66 -17.47
C ASP A 105 -19.47 -1.26 -16.39
N LYS A 106 -18.36 -0.59 -16.07
CA LYS A 106 -17.48 -1.00 -14.96
C LYS A 106 -18.20 -0.93 -13.61
N LEU A 107 -18.96 0.14 -13.36
CA LEU A 107 -19.78 0.24 -12.15
C LEU A 107 -20.84 -0.86 -12.07
N SER A 108 -21.51 -1.18 -13.19
CA SER A 108 -22.44 -2.31 -13.28
C SER A 108 -21.77 -3.66 -13.00
N PHE A 109 -20.54 -3.85 -13.51
CA PHE A 109 -19.73 -5.03 -13.23
C PHE A 109 -19.36 -5.14 -11.75
N ILE A 110 -18.99 -4.03 -11.09
CA ILE A 110 -18.79 -3.98 -9.64
C ILE A 110 -20.11 -4.32 -8.93
N GLY A 111 -21.22 -3.75 -9.38
CA GLY A 111 -22.56 -4.04 -8.88
C GLY A 111 -22.69 -3.73 -7.39
N LYS A 112 -22.99 -4.74 -6.59
CA LYS A 112 -23.12 -4.63 -5.11
C LYS A 112 -21.79 -4.86 -4.37
N ARG A 113 -20.68 -5.05 -5.08
CA ARG A 113 -19.47 -5.65 -4.52
C ARG A 113 -18.39 -4.64 -4.16
N GLY A 114 -18.63 -3.35 -4.45
CA GLY A 114 -17.71 -2.23 -4.24
C GLY A 114 -17.26 -2.02 -2.79
N MET A 115 -16.18 -1.26 -2.64
CA MET A 115 -15.85 -0.62 -1.36
C MET A 115 -16.94 0.39 -0.98
N GLY A 116 -17.13 0.57 0.32
CA GLY A 116 -18.20 1.40 0.85
C GLY A 116 -19.58 0.76 0.73
N ALA A 117 -20.61 1.62 0.66
CA ALA A 117 -22.01 1.23 0.69
C ALA A 117 -22.77 1.46 -0.61
N PHE A 118 -22.13 2.03 -1.64
CA PHE A 118 -22.77 2.15 -2.95
C PHE A 118 -22.99 0.79 -3.60
N GLU A 119 -24.13 0.66 -4.26
CA GLU A 119 -24.43 -0.45 -5.14
C GLU A 119 -24.96 0.06 -6.47
N PHE A 120 -24.64 -0.65 -7.55
CA PHE A 120 -24.98 -0.25 -8.91
C PHE A 120 -25.88 -1.31 -9.55
N ILE A 121 -27.04 -0.89 -10.07
CA ILE A 121 -28.06 -1.77 -10.64
C ILE A 121 -28.36 -1.35 -12.09
N PRO A 122 -28.43 -2.27 -13.08
CA PRO A 122 -28.33 -3.73 -12.94
C PRO A 122 -26.92 -4.21 -12.57
N THR A 123 -26.84 -5.40 -11.97
CA THR A 123 -25.57 -6.09 -11.72
C THR A 123 -25.28 -7.08 -12.83
N THR A 124 -23.99 -7.36 -13.09
CA THR A 124 -23.60 -8.44 -14.01
C THR A 124 -24.01 -9.81 -13.44
N PRO A 125 -24.82 -10.62 -14.17
CA PRO A 125 -25.26 -11.93 -13.71
C PRO A 125 -24.09 -12.89 -13.41
N GLY A 126 -24.28 -13.79 -12.44
CA GLY A 126 -23.34 -14.87 -12.13
C GLY A 126 -22.18 -14.49 -11.20
N LEU A 127 -22.02 -13.21 -10.85
CA LEU A 127 -20.94 -12.72 -9.96
C LEU A 127 -21.38 -12.59 -8.48
N GLU A 128 -22.61 -12.97 -8.14
CA GLU A 128 -23.17 -12.87 -6.78
C GLU A 128 -23.18 -14.24 -6.04
N SER A 129 -22.38 -15.21 -6.48
CA SER A 129 -22.39 -16.56 -5.90
C SER A 129 -21.66 -16.60 -4.55
N SER A 130 -22.18 -17.42 -3.61
CA SER A 130 -21.60 -17.67 -2.28
C SER A 130 -20.88 -19.01 -2.27
N SER A 131 -19.92 -19.17 -3.18
CA SER A 131 -19.11 -20.40 -3.25
C SER A 131 -18.01 -20.42 -2.17
N THR A 132 -17.68 -21.61 -1.67
CA THR A 132 -16.50 -21.79 -0.81
C THR A 132 -15.24 -21.57 -1.64
N LEU A 133 -14.32 -20.74 -1.14
CA LEU A 133 -13.09 -20.39 -1.84
C LEU A 133 -11.92 -21.25 -1.39
N GLN A 134 -11.15 -21.74 -2.35
CA GLN A 134 -9.84 -22.35 -2.12
C GLN A 134 -8.77 -21.26 -2.27
N ILE A 135 -8.17 -20.85 -1.15
CA ILE A 135 -7.23 -19.72 -1.11
C ILE A 135 -5.97 -20.00 -1.96
N ASP A 136 -5.43 -21.22 -1.92
CA ASP A 136 -4.25 -21.60 -2.72
C ASP A 136 -4.51 -21.44 -4.22
N SER A 137 -5.65 -21.93 -4.71
CA SER A 137 -6.06 -21.77 -6.12
C SER A 137 -6.25 -20.30 -6.49
N LEU A 138 -6.81 -19.50 -5.57
CA LEU A 138 -7.01 -18.06 -5.76
C LEU A 138 -5.68 -17.32 -5.88
N TYR A 139 -4.71 -17.66 -5.02
CA TYR A 139 -3.36 -17.10 -5.06
C TYR A 139 -2.66 -17.44 -6.39
N GLN A 140 -2.67 -18.71 -6.79
CA GLN A 140 -2.04 -19.17 -8.03
C GLN A 140 -2.59 -18.45 -9.26
N LEU A 141 -3.90 -18.31 -9.34
CA LEU A 141 -4.51 -17.60 -10.45
C LEU A 141 -4.23 -16.08 -10.38
N ALA A 142 -4.18 -15.48 -9.19
CA ALA A 142 -3.87 -14.07 -9.04
C ALA A 142 -2.45 -13.76 -9.53
N ARG A 143 -1.48 -14.62 -9.18
CA ARG A 143 -0.12 -14.55 -9.69
C ARG A 143 -0.05 -14.65 -11.20
N ARG A 144 -0.73 -15.62 -11.82
CA ARG A 144 -0.74 -15.78 -13.28
C ARG A 144 -1.25 -14.55 -13.99
N ILE A 145 -2.38 -13.99 -13.54
CA ILE A 145 -2.93 -12.74 -14.11
C ILE A 145 -1.94 -11.58 -13.96
N PHE A 146 -1.23 -11.50 -12.84
CA PHE A 146 -0.31 -10.40 -12.57
C PHE A 146 1.03 -10.52 -13.29
N GLU A 147 1.62 -11.73 -13.33
CA GLU A 147 2.95 -12.04 -13.86
C GLU A 147 2.91 -12.25 -15.39
N GLU A 148 1.92 -12.95 -15.93
CA GLU A 148 1.98 -13.47 -17.31
C GLU A 148 1.56 -12.46 -18.39
N ARG A 149 0.96 -11.31 -18.02
CA ARG A 149 0.57 -10.13 -18.83
C ARG A 149 -0.10 -10.30 -20.21
N GLU A 150 -0.07 -11.44 -20.89
CA GLU A 150 -0.83 -11.72 -22.11
C GLU A 150 -1.10 -13.23 -22.25
N GLY A 151 -2.37 -13.58 -22.45
CA GLY A 151 -2.73 -14.87 -23.05
C GLY A 151 -2.74 -16.08 -22.10
N ILE A 152 -3.52 -16.02 -21.01
CA ILE A 152 -3.93 -17.27 -20.34
C ILE A 152 -4.82 -18.04 -21.32
N SER A 153 -4.31 -19.11 -21.93
CA SER A 153 -5.13 -20.09 -22.62
C SER A 153 -5.89 -20.89 -21.57
N VAL A 154 -7.09 -20.42 -21.24
CA VAL A 154 -7.96 -21.05 -20.25
C VAL A 154 -8.34 -22.44 -20.77
N GLN A 155 -7.89 -23.50 -20.09
CA GLN A 155 -8.44 -24.83 -20.29
C GLN A 155 -9.82 -24.89 -19.60
N ASP A 156 -10.76 -25.70 -20.12
CA ASP A 156 -12.15 -25.72 -19.61
C ASP A 156 -12.25 -25.99 -18.09
N ASP A 157 -11.29 -26.71 -17.49
CA ASP A 157 -11.20 -27.02 -16.05
C ASP A 157 -10.83 -25.79 -15.19
N GLU A 158 -10.34 -24.71 -15.79
CA GLU A 158 -9.93 -23.48 -15.08
C GLU A 158 -11.04 -22.42 -15.00
N THR A 159 -12.15 -22.62 -15.71
CA THR A 159 -13.27 -21.67 -15.76
C THR A 159 -13.88 -21.42 -14.38
N LEU A 160 -13.99 -22.46 -13.54
CA LEU A 160 -14.50 -22.35 -12.17
C LEU A 160 -13.58 -21.51 -11.27
N HIS A 161 -12.25 -21.67 -11.40
CA HIS A 161 -11.27 -20.90 -10.62
C HIS A 161 -11.20 -19.44 -11.05
N LEU A 162 -11.38 -19.17 -12.34
CA LEU A 162 -11.49 -17.80 -12.88
C LEU A 162 -12.72 -17.07 -12.34
N GLN A 163 -13.85 -17.78 -12.25
CA GLN A 163 -15.06 -17.23 -11.65
C GLN A 163 -14.81 -16.79 -10.20
N SER A 164 -14.09 -17.60 -9.41
CA SER A 164 -13.71 -17.23 -8.03
C SER A 164 -12.88 -15.95 -7.97
N ILE A 165 -11.97 -15.68 -8.92
CA ILE A 165 -11.26 -14.40 -8.97
C ILE A 165 -12.20 -13.25 -9.32
N TYR A 166 -13.10 -13.43 -10.28
CA TYR A 166 -14.04 -12.37 -10.64
C TYR A 166 -14.94 -12.01 -9.46
N GLU A 167 -15.29 -12.99 -8.62
CA GLU A 167 -16.08 -12.84 -7.40
C GLU A 167 -15.35 -12.15 -6.24
N VAL A 168 -14.02 -11.94 -6.30
CA VAL A 168 -13.27 -11.37 -5.15
C VAL A 168 -12.22 -10.31 -5.51
N GLY A 169 -11.71 -10.30 -6.75
CA GLY A 169 -10.52 -9.53 -7.14
C GLY A 169 -10.79 -8.14 -7.70
N THR A 170 -12.05 -7.73 -7.86
CA THR A 170 -12.39 -6.57 -8.69
C THR A 170 -12.72 -5.30 -7.93
N SER A 171 -13.04 -5.37 -6.64
CA SER A 171 -13.70 -4.26 -5.96
C SER A 171 -12.83 -3.47 -4.99
N ALA A 172 -11.70 -4.01 -4.54
CA ALA A 172 -10.75 -3.26 -3.74
C ALA A 172 -9.80 -2.45 -4.65
N GLY A 173 -9.58 -1.17 -4.30
CA GLY A 173 -8.58 -0.31 -4.97
C GLY A 173 -7.13 -0.76 -4.73
N GLY A 174 -6.17 -0.07 -5.33
CA GLY A 174 -4.72 -0.32 -5.27
C GLY A 174 -4.11 -1.06 -6.47
N GLN A 175 -2.78 -1.09 -6.50
CA GLN A 175 -2.01 -1.58 -7.66
C GLN A 175 -1.74 -3.09 -7.66
N HIS A 176 -1.75 -3.67 -6.47
CA HIS A 176 -1.24 -4.98 -6.12
C HIS A 176 -2.35 -6.06 -6.05
N PRO A 177 -2.08 -7.34 -6.39
CA PRO A 177 -3.06 -8.40 -6.34
C PRO A 177 -3.68 -8.57 -4.96
N LYS A 178 -5.01 -8.56 -4.93
CA LYS A 178 -5.77 -8.71 -3.69
C LYS A 178 -7.13 -9.35 -3.93
N ALA A 179 -7.70 -9.91 -2.88
CA ALA A 179 -9.01 -10.52 -2.87
C ALA A 179 -9.83 -10.05 -1.68
N ILE A 180 -11.13 -9.87 -1.90
CA ILE A 180 -12.09 -9.64 -0.82
C ILE A 180 -12.70 -10.96 -0.41
N ILE A 181 -12.40 -11.39 0.82
CA ILE A 181 -12.86 -12.66 1.37
C ILE A 181 -13.63 -12.43 2.67
N ALA A 182 -14.39 -13.44 3.09
CA ALA A 182 -15.01 -13.48 4.40
C ALA A 182 -14.70 -14.81 5.06
N ILE A 183 -14.33 -14.77 6.33
CA ILE A 183 -13.85 -15.92 7.08
C ILE A 183 -14.76 -16.13 8.28
N ASN A 184 -15.24 -17.37 8.44
CA ASN A 184 -15.81 -17.85 9.69
C ASN A 184 -14.75 -18.71 10.38
N GLU A 185 -14.09 -18.13 11.39
CA GLU A 185 -12.98 -18.77 12.10
C GLU A 185 -13.41 -20.05 12.82
N THR A 186 -14.65 -20.13 13.31
CA THR A 186 -15.16 -21.32 14.03
C THR A 186 -15.45 -22.49 13.09
N ARG A 187 -15.93 -22.22 11.88
CA ARG A 187 -16.27 -23.24 10.89
C ARG A 187 -15.14 -23.54 9.91
N HIS A 188 -14.03 -22.80 10.00
CA HIS A 188 -12.95 -22.80 9.01
C HIS A 188 -13.46 -22.66 7.57
N ASP A 189 -14.48 -21.81 7.38
CA ASP A 189 -15.12 -21.61 6.09
C ASP A 189 -14.76 -20.23 5.53
N ILE A 190 -14.27 -20.22 4.29
CA ILE A 190 -13.85 -19.02 3.57
C ILE A 190 -14.72 -18.85 2.34
N ARG A 191 -15.31 -17.67 2.19
CA ARG A 191 -16.22 -17.32 1.10
C ARG A 191 -15.86 -15.99 0.48
N SER A 192 -16.51 -15.66 -0.64
CA SER A 192 -16.45 -14.30 -1.19
C SER A 192 -16.93 -13.29 -0.14
N GLY A 193 -16.12 -12.28 0.14
CA GLY A 193 -16.48 -11.18 1.03
C GLY A 193 -17.29 -10.08 0.33
N GLN A 194 -17.84 -10.39 -0.85
CA GLN A 194 -18.62 -9.45 -1.65
C GLN A 194 -20.14 -9.69 -1.58
N VAL A 195 -20.56 -10.78 -0.92
CA VAL A 195 -21.96 -11.13 -0.69
C VAL A 195 -22.34 -10.97 0.78
N SER A 196 -23.62 -10.75 1.07
CA SER A 196 -24.13 -10.77 2.45
C SER A 196 -24.10 -12.20 2.98
N LEU A 197 -23.33 -12.42 4.05
CA LEU A 197 -23.19 -13.70 4.73
C LEU A 197 -23.90 -13.71 6.09
N PRO A 198 -24.27 -14.90 6.61
CA PRO A 198 -24.83 -15.04 7.94
C PRO A 198 -23.92 -14.51 9.06
N GLU A 199 -24.45 -14.41 10.27
CA GLU A 199 -23.68 -14.04 11.45
C GLU A 199 -22.49 -15.00 11.67
N GLY A 200 -21.38 -14.44 12.18
CA GLY A 200 -20.14 -15.18 12.44
C GLY A 200 -19.09 -15.14 11.33
N TYR A 201 -19.35 -14.44 10.22
CA TYR A 201 -18.32 -14.11 9.22
C TYR A 201 -17.77 -12.71 9.44
N THR A 202 -16.44 -12.60 9.40
CA THR A 202 -15.73 -11.32 9.34
C THR A 202 -15.19 -11.10 7.94
N TYR A 203 -15.26 -9.86 7.44
CA TYR A 203 -14.89 -9.51 6.07
C TYR A 203 -13.47 -8.94 6.03
N TYR A 204 -12.68 -9.39 5.05
CA TYR A 204 -11.27 -9.07 4.94
C TYR A 204 -10.88 -8.65 3.52
N ILE A 205 -9.78 -7.91 3.44
CA ILE A 205 -8.96 -7.77 2.25
C ILE A 205 -7.72 -8.64 2.46
N LEU A 206 -7.51 -9.59 1.56
CA LEU A 206 -6.30 -10.41 1.47
C LEU A 206 -5.40 -9.85 0.38
N LYS A 207 -4.24 -9.32 0.74
CA LYS A 207 -3.18 -8.87 -0.17
C LYS A 207 -2.18 -10.01 -0.38
N PHE A 208 -1.99 -10.41 -1.63
CA PHE A 208 -1.15 -11.56 -1.95
C PHE A 208 0.34 -11.20 -1.91
N ALA A 209 1.16 -12.17 -1.55
CA ALA A 209 2.61 -12.06 -1.66
C ALA A 209 3.05 -11.92 -3.12
N GLU A 210 3.93 -10.95 -3.38
CA GLU A 210 4.42 -10.63 -4.71
C GLU A 210 5.94 -10.80 -4.82
N GLY A 211 6.39 -11.31 -5.97
CA GLY A 211 7.81 -11.44 -6.27
C GLY A 211 8.58 -12.25 -5.21
N ASN A 212 9.91 -12.16 -5.29
CA ASN A 212 10.82 -12.62 -4.23
C ASN A 212 11.81 -11.52 -3.80
N ASP A 213 11.83 -10.37 -4.48
CA ASP A 213 12.86 -9.35 -4.30
C ASP A 213 12.58 -8.45 -3.10
N PHE A 214 11.31 -8.08 -2.86
CA PHE A 214 10.90 -7.25 -1.73
C PHE A 214 9.70 -7.87 -1.00
N PRO A 215 9.75 -8.04 0.34
CA PRO A 215 8.70 -8.70 1.11
C PRO A 215 7.53 -7.75 1.43
N PHE A 216 6.77 -7.31 0.42
CA PHE A 216 5.71 -6.29 0.54
C PHE A 216 4.70 -6.55 1.67
N THR A 217 4.22 -7.78 1.80
CA THR A 217 3.18 -8.16 2.77
C THR A 217 3.69 -8.20 4.21
N GLN A 218 4.91 -8.72 4.42
CA GLN A 218 5.56 -8.70 5.72
C GLN A 218 5.93 -7.25 6.10
N MET A 219 6.38 -6.45 5.14
CA MET A 219 6.66 -5.02 5.35
C MET A 219 5.41 -4.27 5.78
N GLU A 220 4.26 -4.51 5.15
CA GLU A 220 2.99 -3.90 5.56
C GLU A 220 2.59 -4.33 6.98
N MET A 221 2.89 -5.57 7.39
CA MET A 221 2.68 -6.02 8.77
C MET A 221 3.61 -5.32 9.78
N VAL A 222 4.87 -5.08 9.41
CA VAL A 222 5.81 -4.29 10.22
C VAL A 222 5.29 -2.86 10.42
N TYR A 223 4.80 -2.24 9.35
CA TYR A 223 4.22 -0.89 9.40
C TYR A 223 2.91 -0.84 10.19
N TYR A 224 2.09 -1.88 10.11
CA TYR A 224 0.90 -2.03 10.95
C TYR A 224 1.23 -2.01 12.45
N GLU A 225 2.28 -2.73 12.88
CA GLU A 225 2.67 -2.70 14.30
C GLU A 225 3.24 -1.34 14.71
N MET A 226 4.13 -0.75 13.90
CA MET A 226 4.66 0.59 14.17
C MET A 226 3.56 1.65 14.23
N ALA A 227 2.59 1.59 13.33
CA ALA A 227 1.47 2.54 13.31
C ALA A 227 0.58 2.39 14.56
N LYS A 228 0.29 1.16 14.98
CA LYS A 228 -0.45 0.91 16.23
C LYS A 228 0.30 1.38 17.45
N GLU A 229 1.60 1.11 17.52
CA GLU A 229 2.46 1.60 18.60
C GLU A 229 2.48 3.13 18.62
N ALA A 230 2.52 3.76 17.45
CA ALA A 230 2.42 5.21 17.32
C ALA A 230 1.07 5.76 17.78
N GLY A 231 0.04 4.93 17.99
CA GLY A 231 -1.30 5.34 18.38
C GLY A 231 -2.24 5.64 17.22
N ILE A 232 -1.98 5.08 16.03
CA ILE A 232 -2.85 5.18 14.86
C ILE A 232 -3.86 4.02 14.89
N THR A 233 -5.14 4.34 14.70
CA THR A 233 -6.19 3.33 14.64
C THR A 233 -6.13 2.60 13.30
N MET A 234 -5.92 1.28 13.34
CA MET A 234 -5.95 0.39 12.17
C MET A 234 -6.85 -0.81 12.43
N MET A 235 -7.44 -1.36 11.36
CA MET A 235 -8.21 -2.59 11.48
C MET A 235 -7.33 -3.79 11.85
N PRO A 236 -7.84 -4.77 12.62
CA PRO A 236 -7.11 -5.99 12.93
C PRO A 236 -6.52 -6.62 11.66
N SER A 237 -5.21 -6.85 11.69
CA SER A 237 -4.45 -7.36 10.56
C SER A 237 -3.51 -8.47 11.02
N ARG A 238 -3.26 -9.44 10.15
CA ARG A 238 -2.36 -10.57 10.42
C ARG A 238 -1.76 -11.11 9.13
N LEU A 239 -0.62 -11.79 9.25
CA LEU A 239 -0.08 -12.59 8.17
C LEU A 239 -0.75 -13.97 8.14
N ILE A 240 -1.02 -14.47 6.94
CA ILE A 240 -1.39 -15.87 6.70
C ILE A 240 -0.39 -16.51 5.74
N GLN A 241 -0.12 -17.79 5.93
CA GLN A 241 0.81 -18.52 5.07
C GLN A 241 0.04 -19.33 4.03
N ILE A 242 0.36 -19.12 2.76
CA ILE A 242 -0.19 -19.87 1.61
C ILE A 242 1.00 -20.26 0.76
N GLU A 243 1.16 -21.55 0.48
CA GLU A 243 2.29 -22.12 -0.28
C GLU A 243 3.68 -21.64 0.19
N GLY A 244 3.87 -21.56 1.51
CA GLY A 244 5.15 -21.16 2.10
C GLY A 244 5.42 -19.64 2.09
N LYS A 245 4.57 -18.82 1.46
CA LYS A 245 4.70 -17.34 1.43
C LYS A 245 3.74 -16.67 2.41
N TYR A 246 4.13 -15.50 2.92
CA TYR A 246 3.29 -14.71 3.82
C TYR A 246 2.43 -13.70 3.06
N HIS A 247 1.14 -13.67 3.35
CA HIS A 247 0.14 -12.79 2.74
C HIS A 247 -0.48 -11.92 3.81
N PHE A 248 -0.81 -10.68 3.48
CA PHE A 248 -1.33 -9.72 4.46
C PHE A 248 -2.86 -9.71 4.44
N LEU A 249 -3.47 -10.04 5.58
CA LEU A 249 -4.91 -10.09 5.76
C LEU A 249 -5.33 -8.95 6.69
N THR A 250 -6.23 -8.08 6.25
CA THR A 250 -6.75 -6.96 7.04
C THR A 250 -8.27 -6.92 7.05
N GLU A 251 -8.86 -6.71 8.22
CA GLU A 251 -10.31 -6.60 8.37
C GLU A 251 -10.83 -5.33 7.68
N ARG A 252 -12.02 -5.45 7.07
CA ARG A 252 -12.67 -4.33 6.39
C ARG A 252 -13.42 -3.44 7.37
N TYR A 253 -12.96 -2.21 7.54
CA TYR A 253 -13.69 -1.22 8.34
C TYR A 253 -15.07 -0.87 7.76
N ASP A 254 -15.27 -1.04 6.45
CA ASP A 254 -16.50 -0.69 5.75
C ASP A 254 -17.55 -1.81 5.76
N ARG A 255 -17.33 -2.84 6.58
CA ARG A 255 -18.23 -3.99 6.80
C ARG A 255 -18.33 -4.28 8.29
N VAL A 256 -19.42 -3.85 8.93
CA VAL A 256 -19.64 -4.05 10.38
C VAL A 256 -20.92 -4.85 10.57
N ASN A 257 -20.83 -6.03 11.18
CA ASN A 257 -21.96 -6.93 11.41
C ASN A 257 -22.76 -7.25 10.13
N GLY A 258 -22.07 -7.37 8.98
CA GLY A 258 -22.69 -7.59 7.67
C GLY A 258 -23.33 -6.34 7.04
N GLU A 259 -23.37 -5.20 7.74
CA GLU A 259 -23.80 -3.93 7.17
C GLU A 259 -22.65 -3.21 6.46
N LYS A 260 -23.00 -2.46 5.40
CA LYS A 260 -22.05 -1.63 4.66
C LYS A 260 -22.00 -0.22 5.24
N ILE A 261 -20.80 0.31 5.41
CA ILE A 261 -20.58 1.71 5.81
C ILE A 261 -20.28 2.55 4.57
N HIS A 262 -20.92 3.72 4.47
CA HIS A 262 -20.63 4.65 3.38
C HIS A 262 -19.24 5.24 3.58
N THR A 263 -18.41 5.21 2.54
CA THR A 263 -17.03 5.71 2.59
C THR A 263 -16.73 6.47 1.31
N GLN A 264 -15.87 7.49 1.43
CA GLN A 264 -15.39 8.32 0.33
C GLN A 264 -13.94 8.71 0.59
N THR A 265 -13.09 8.54 -0.41
CA THR A 265 -11.70 9.02 -0.37
C THR A 265 -11.64 10.55 -0.45
N LEU A 266 -10.49 11.13 -0.13
CA LEU A 266 -10.22 12.54 -0.36
C LEU A 266 -10.32 12.88 -1.86
N ALA A 267 -9.94 11.98 -2.78
CA ALA A 267 -10.14 12.19 -4.22
C ALA A 267 -11.62 12.39 -4.59
N ALA A 268 -12.52 11.70 -3.91
CA ALA A 268 -13.95 11.78 -4.13
C ALA A 268 -14.55 13.06 -3.52
N MET A 269 -14.03 13.49 -2.36
CA MET A 269 -14.48 14.64 -1.59
C MET A 269 -13.91 15.98 -2.08
N ASN A 270 -12.65 15.99 -2.52
CA ASN A 270 -11.96 17.15 -3.04
C ASN A 270 -11.01 16.73 -4.17
N PRO A 271 -11.50 16.68 -5.42
CA PRO A 271 -10.72 16.26 -6.58
C PRO A 271 -9.45 17.06 -6.85
N ASP A 272 -9.45 18.32 -6.42
CA ASP A 272 -8.35 19.27 -6.63
C ASP A 272 -7.31 19.24 -5.49
N ALA A 273 -7.46 18.35 -4.50
CA ALA A 273 -6.57 18.26 -3.37
C ALA A 273 -5.15 17.85 -3.79
N THR A 274 -4.15 18.56 -3.27
CA THR A 274 -2.72 18.31 -3.52
C THR A 274 -1.86 18.38 -2.25
N SER A 275 -2.48 18.67 -1.11
CA SER A 275 -1.79 18.95 0.15
C SER A 275 -2.53 18.40 1.37
N TYR A 276 -1.79 18.19 2.45
CA TYR A 276 -2.38 17.88 3.74
C TYR A 276 -3.27 19.04 4.24
N GLU A 277 -3.01 20.29 3.85
CA GLU A 277 -3.88 21.43 4.15
C GLU A 277 -5.28 21.25 3.53
N ASP A 278 -5.36 20.76 2.28
CA ASP A 278 -6.63 20.45 1.62
C ASP A 278 -7.40 19.34 2.35
N LEU A 279 -6.67 18.31 2.82
CA LEU A 279 -7.25 17.22 3.62
C LEU A 279 -7.87 17.74 4.92
N PHE A 280 -7.16 18.62 5.64
CA PHE A 280 -7.68 19.22 6.87
C PHE A 280 -8.78 20.25 6.61
N GLU A 281 -8.79 20.89 5.44
CA GLU A 281 -9.92 21.72 5.01
C GLU A 281 -11.19 20.90 4.82
N VAL A 282 -11.08 19.72 4.19
CA VAL A 282 -12.20 18.77 4.09
C VAL A 282 -12.67 18.35 5.48
N CYS A 283 -11.75 18.05 6.40
CA CYS A 283 -12.10 17.70 7.79
C CYS A 283 -12.95 18.78 8.46
N ARG A 284 -12.60 20.06 8.28
CA ARG A 284 -13.38 21.20 8.81
C ARG A 284 -14.76 21.27 8.17
N LYS A 285 -14.87 21.10 6.85
CA LYS A 285 -16.15 21.14 6.13
C LYS A 285 -17.07 19.97 6.50
N LEU A 286 -16.51 18.81 6.83
CA LEU A 286 -17.23 17.63 7.29
C LEU A 286 -17.54 17.65 8.81
N ASN A 287 -17.03 18.64 9.55
CA ASN A 287 -17.11 18.72 11.01
C ASN A 287 -16.48 17.52 11.74
N ILE A 288 -15.36 17.01 11.23
CA ILE A 288 -14.62 15.92 11.87
C ILE A 288 -14.18 16.33 13.28
N PRO A 289 -14.38 15.50 14.32
CA PRO A 289 -13.98 15.80 15.69
C PRO A 289 -12.48 16.13 15.84
N ALA A 290 -12.14 17.00 16.80
CA ALA A 290 -10.76 17.47 17.00
C ALA A 290 -9.77 16.36 17.41
N ASN A 291 -10.24 15.33 18.11
CA ASN A 291 -9.44 14.14 18.45
C ASN A 291 -9.11 13.32 17.19
N GLU A 292 -10.05 13.17 16.27
CA GLU A 292 -9.82 12.49 14.98
C GLU A 292 -8.88 13.30 14.09
N GLN A 293 -9.01 14.63 14.05
CA GLN A 293 -8.03 15.49 13.36
C GLN A 293 -6.61 15.36 13.95
N SER A 294 -6.50 15.17 15.26
CA SER A 294 -5.21 14.92 15.92
C SER A 294 -4.63 13.54 15.54
N GLU A 295 -5.47 12.52 15.39
CA GLU A 295 -5.04 11.21 14.86
C GLU A 295 -4.66 11.31 13.38
N LEU A 296 -5.39 12.07 12.57
CA LEU A 296 -5.05 12.31 11.17
C LEU A 296 -3.69 13.00 11.04
N TYR A 297 -3.39 13.96 11.92
CA TYR A 297 -2.07 14.58 11.99
C TYR A 297 -0.99 13.57 12.36
N ARG A 298 -1.27 12.66 13.29
CA ARG A 298 -0.37 11.56 13.62
C ARG A 298 -0.08 10.66 12.40
N ARG A 299 -1.07 10.40 11.54
CA ARG A 299 -0.87 9.69 10.26
C ARG A 299 0.01 10.46 9.29
N THR A 300 -0.17 11.79 9.19
CA THR A 300 0.72 12.66 8.42
C THR A 300 2.16 12.54 8.90
N VAL A 301 2.39 12.72 10.21
CA VAL A 301 3.73 12.61 10.81
C VAL A 301 4.33 11.22 10.57
N PHE A 302 3.52 10.17 10.71
CA PHE A 302 3.94 8.80 10.45
C PHE A 302 4.40 8.63 9.01
N ASN A 303 3.61 9.03 8.01
CA ASN A 303 4.01 8.92 6.61
C ASN A 303 5.37 9.60 6.33
N ILE A 304 5.59 10.79 6.87
CA ILE A 304 6.86 11.52 6.73
C ILE A 304 8.01 10.76 7.39
N MET A 305 7.86 10.39 8.67
CA MET A 305 8.95 9.78 9.45
C MET A 305 9.24 8.33 9.08
N SER A 306 8.25 7.62 8.53
CA SER A 306 8.36 6.22 8.14
C SER A 306 8.71 6.03 6.67
N GLY A 307 9.02 7.08 5.90
CA GLY A 307 9.32 6.95 4.47
C GLY A 307 8.17 6.37 3.65
N ASN A 308 6.93 6.74 3.97
CA ASN A 308 5.77 6.43 3.14
C ASN A 308 5.44 7.63 2.24
N VAL A 309 5.94 7.59 1.00
CA VAL A 309 5.76 8.64 -0.01
C VAL A 309 4.53 8.43 -0.90
N ASP A 310 3.89 7.26 -0.82
CA ASP A 310 2.61 6.94 -1.49
C ASP A 310 1.39 7.46 -0.71
N ASP A 311 1.52 8.63 -0.09
CA ASP A 311 0.48 9.28 0.72
C ASP A 311 -0.50 10.10 -0.14
N HIS A 312 -0.98 9.52 -1.24
CA HIS A 312 -1.84 10.21 -2.19
C HIS A 312 -3.31 10.31 -1.73
N ILE A 313 -4.09 11.15 -2.39
CA ILE A 313 -5.49 11.47 -2.06
C ILE A 313 -6.48 10.27 -2.05
N LYS A 314 -6.12 9.07 -2.55
CA LYS A 314 -6.96 7.86 -2.39
C LYS A 314 -6.67 7.07 -1.10
N ASN A 315 -5.60 7.39 -0.38
CA ASN A 315 -5.18 6.71 0.86
C ASN A 315 -5.71 7.41 2.13
N PHE A 316 -6.51 8.47 1.96
CA PHE A 316 -7.27 9.11 3.02
C PHE A 316 -8.75 8.98 2.72
N SER A 317 -9.52 8.39 3.64
CA SER A 317 -10.96 8.21 3.50
C SER A 317 -11.73 8.68 4.72
N PHE A 318 -12.97 9.09 4.46
CA PHE A 318 -13.97 9.45 5.44
C PHE A 318 -15.12 8.45 5.37
N LEU A 319 -15.62 8.04 6.53
CA LEU A 319 -16.83 7.22 6.63
C LEU A 319 -18.00 8.05 7.14
N MET A 320 -19.20 7.68 6.73
CA MET A 320 -20.44 8.33 7.14
C MET A 320 -21.36 7.34 7.82
N GLU A 321 -21.82 7.70 9.02
CA GLU A 321 -22.90 7.01 9.70
C GLU A 321 -24.24 7.20 8.98
N LYS A 322 -25.22 6.33 9.26
CA LYS A 322 -26.59 6.44 8.69
C LYS A 322 -27.31 7.76 9.04
N ASN A 323 -26.88 8.44 10.11
CA ASN A 323 -27.41 9.75 10.51
C ASN A 323 -26.77 10.94 9.75
N GLY A 324 -25.76 10.70 8.90
CA GLY A 324 -25.03 11.74 8.16
C GLY A 324 -23.80 12.32 8.86
N THR A 325 -23.41 11.80 10.03
CA THR A 325 -22.19 12.20 10.74
C THR A 325 -20.98 11.58 10.06
N TRP A 326 -19.95 12.40 9.80
CA TRP A 326 -18.72 11.98 9.16
C TRP A 326 -17.59 11.79 10.16
N HIS A 327 -16.77 10.77 9.94
CA HIS A 327 -15.59 10.44 10.71
C HIS A 327 -14.42 10.12 9.77
N ILE A 328 -13.19 10.21 10.25
CA ILE A 328 -12.08 9.57 9.55
C ILE A 328 -12.23 8.05 9.62
N THR A 329 -11.80 7.36 8.58
CA THR A 329 -11.69 5.89 8.59
C THR A 329 -10.49 5.45 9.45
N PRO A 330 -10.44 4.20 9.95
CA PRO A 330 -9.18 3.58 10.36
C PRO A 330 -8.14 3.69 9.23
N ALA A 331 -6.85 3.84 9.58
CA ALA A 331 -5.79 3.91 8.59
C ALA A 331 -5.60 2.58 7.85
N TYR A 332 -5.18 2.65 6.59
CA TYR A 332 -4.92 1.53 5.70
C TYR A 332 -3.82 1.92 4.70
N ASP A 333 -3.23 0.91 4.04
CA ASP A 333 -2.18 1.10 3.01
C ASP A 333 -0.95 1.89 3.51
N MET A 334 -0.58 1.70 4.78
CA MET A 334 0.66 2.26 5.32
C MET A 334 1.78 1.22 5.21
N THR A 335 2.78 1.51 4.38
CA THR A 335 3.93 0.63 4.15
C THR A 335 5.15 1.46 3.74
N PHE A 336 6.32 0.81 3.68
CA PHE A 336 7.53 1.44 3.15
C PHE A 336 7.44 1.57 1.63
N THR A 337 7.52 2.80 1.11
CA THR A 337 7.38 3.06 -0.34
C THR A 337 8.53 3.86 -0.93
N THR A 338 9.48 4.34 -0.12
CA THR A 338 10.71 4.96 -0.61
C THR A 338 11.54 3.98 -1.45
N ASN A 339 11.87 4.38 -2.68
CA ASN A 339 12.83 3.68 -3.51
C ASN A 339 14.27 4.01 -3.06
N LEU A 340 14.90 3.11 -2.30
CA LEU A 340 16.25 3.29 -1.78
C LEU A 340 17.35 3.30 -2.86
N ASP A 341 17.04 2.82 -4.06
CA ASP A 341 17.94 2.82 -5.22
C ASP A 341 17.54 3.87 -6.28
N GLY A 342 16.42 4.56 -6.04
CA GLY A 342 15.84 5.54 -6.94
C GLY A 342 16.53 6.89 -6.87
N ALA A 343 16.28 7.72 -7.88
CA ALA A 343 16.66 9.11 -7.79
C ALA A 343 15.81 9.85 -6.74
N ALA A 344 16.35 10.92 -6.15
CA ALA A 344 15.64 11.66 -5.10
C ALA A 344 14.24 12.15 -5.50
N TYR A 345 14.02 12.48 -6.78
CA TYR A 345 12.72 12.92 -7.29
C TYR A 345 11.65 11.81 -7.33
N GLU A 346 12.04 10.53 -7.20
CA GLU A 346 11.12 9.40 -7.09
C GLU A 346 10.58 9.25 -5.66
N ASN A 347 11.24 9.86 -4.68
CA ASN A 347 10.93 9.75 -3.25
C ASN A 347 10.30 11.04 -2.71
N ILE A 348 9.53 11.74 -3.55
CA ILE A 348 8.72 12.88 -3.13
C ILE A 348 7.37 12.40 -2.63
N HIS A 349 6.89 12.98 -1.54
CA HIS A 349 5.54 12.74 -1.05
C HIS A 349 4.50 13.15 -2.10
N SER A 350 3.44 12.34 -2.21
CA SER A 350 2.35 12.58 -3.14
C SER A 350 1.52 13.80 -2.73
N MET A 351 1.45 14.09 -1.43
CA MET A 351 0.79 15.27 -0.89
C MET A 351 1.80 16.19 -0.21
N SER A 352 1.69 17.49 -0.49
CA SER A 352 2.57 18.49 0.12
C SER A 352 2.13 18.88 1.54
N ILE A 353 3.10 19.39 2.31
CA ILE A 353 2.88 20.07 3.59
C ILE A 353 3.60 21.41 3.56
N SER A 354 2.88 22.50 3.79
CA SER A 354 3.42 23.86 3.72
C SER A 354 4.19 24.14 2.42
N GLY A 355 3.72 23.57 1.30
CA GLY A 355 4.32 23.71 -0.03
C GLY A 355 5.56 22.84 -0.28
N LYS A 356 5.93 21.95 0.64
CA LYS A 356 7.02 20.99 0.50
C LYS A 356 6.49 19.58 0.30
N ASN A 357 7.13 18.82 -0.58
CA ASN A 357 6.89 17.39 -0.79
C ASN A 357 8.14 16.54 -0.53
N ASP A 358 9.27 17.18 -0.20
CA ASP A 358 10.51 16.59 0.23
C ASP A 358 11.15 17.46 1.32
N GLY A 359 12.18 16.94 1.99
CA GLY A 359 12.93 17.70 3.00
C GLY A 359 12.04 18.29 4.11
N ILE A 360 10.96 17.59 4.46
CA ILE A 360 9.99 18.01 5.47
C ILE A 360 10.62 17.81 6.85
N THR A 361 10.69 18.88 7.64
CA THR A 361 11.34 18.89 8.95
C THR A 361 10.34 18.93 10.11
N GLU A 362 10.82 18.67 11.33
CA GLU A 362 10.03 18.87 12.57
C GLU A 362 9.42 20.29 12.64
N VAL A 363 10.16 21.31 12.19
CA VAL A 363 9.68 22.70 12.19
C VAL A 363 8.46 22.86 11.28
N ASP A 364 8.46 22.21 10.11
CA ASP A 364 7.34 22.24 9.16
C ASP A 364 6.12 21.53 9.77
N LEU A 365 6.32 20.36 10.40
CA LEU A 365 5.26 19.61 11.08
C LEU A 365 4.64 20.38 12.24
N LEU A 366 5.44 21.09 13.04
CA LEU A 366 4.97 21.92 14.15
C LEU A 366 4.23 23.17 13.65
N LEU A 367 4.69 23.78 12.56
CA LEU A 367 3.99 24.90 11.92
C LEU A 367 2.63 24.45 11.38
N PHE A 368 2.59 23.34 10.65
CA PHE A 368 1.34 22.75 10.14
C PHE A 368 0.35 22.47 11.27
N ALA A 369 0.82 21.84 12.35
CA ALA A 369 0.00 21.57 13.53
C ALA A 369 -0.59 22.85 14.14
N LYS A 370 0.24 23.89 14.30
CA LYS A 370 -0.19 25.19 14.83
C LYS A 370 -1.28 25.82 13.95
N LEU A 371 -1.10 25.80 12.62
CA LEU A 371 -2.05 26.37 11.66
C LEU A 371 -3.38 25.61 11.62
N ASN A 372 -3.36 24.30 11.91
CA ASN A 372 -4.55 23.45 11.95
C ASN A 372 -5.11 23.22 13.36
N GLY A 373 -4.61 23.92 14.38
CA GLY A 373 -5.14 23.85 15.76
C GLY A 373 -4.89 22.51 16.47
N ILE A 374 -3.87 21.76 16.06
CA ILE A 374 -3.53 20.45 16.63
C ILE A 374 -2.86 20.63 18.00
N LYS A 375 -3.44 19.98 19.01
CA LYS A 375 -2.90 19.98 20.38
C LYS A 375 -1.86 18.88 20.54
N ASN A 376 -0.88 19.10 21.41
CA ASN A 376 0.17 18.13 21.74
C ASN A 376 1.01 17.65 20.54
N ALA A 377 1.13 18.47 19.49
CA ALA A 377 1.83 18.10 18.25
C ALA A 377 3.26 17.59 18.47
N LYS A 378 4.04 18.27 19.32
CA LYS A 378 5.40 17.81 19.68
C LYS A 378 5.41 16.40 20.26
N LYS A 379 4.47 16.11 21.16
CA LYS A 379 4.34 14.78 21.76
C LYS A 379 3.97 13.72 20.72
N ILE A 380 3.08 14.06 19.78
CA ILE A 380 2.72 13.18 18.66
C ILE A 380 3.97 12.86 17.81
N ILE A 381 4.78 13.87 17.50
CA ILE A 381 6.05 13.70 16.77
C ILE A 381 7.00 12.78 17.53
N GLU A 382 7.19 12.99 18.83
CA GLU A 382 8.03 12.14 19.68
C GLU A 382 7.53 10.69 19.74
N GLU A 383 6.23 10.47 19.92
CA GLU A 383 5.61 9.13 19.96
C GLU A 383 5.74 8.39 18.62
N VAL A 384 5.50 9.07 17.50
CA VAL A 384 5.67 8.50 16.16
C VAL A 384 7.14 8.18 15.89
N SER A 385 8.03 9.11 16.19
CA SER A 385 9.47 8.93 16.02
C SER A 385 9.99 7.73 16.81
N LEU A 386 9.49 7.52 18.04
CA LEU A 386 9.85 6.37 18.87
C LEU A 386 9.32 5.06 18.26
N ALA A 387 8.06 5.02 17.83
CA ALA A 387 7.48 3.82 17.21
C ALA A 387 8.23 3.42 15.92
N VAL A 388 8.61 4.39 15.08
CA VAL A 388 9.42 4.13 13.88
C VAL A 388 10.81 3.60 14.23
N SER A 389 11.40 4.03 15.35
CA SER A 389 12.72 3.53 15.79
C SER A 389 12.73 2.03 16.14
N HIS A 390 11.56 1.45 16.41
CA HIS A 390 11.40 0.02 16.66
C HIS A 390 11.26 -0.81 15.37
N PHE A 391 11.40 -0.19 14.19
CA PHE A 391 11.35 -0.87 12.89
C PHE A 391 12.15 -2.18 12.86
N TYR A 392 13.43 -2.14 13.27
CA TYR A 392 14.31 -3.30 13.20
C TYR A 392 13.78 -4.50 14.01
N ASN A 393 13.23 -4.23 15.20
CA ASN A 393 12.66 -5.26 16.07
C ASN A 393 11.44 -5.93 15.42
N TYR A 394 10.53 -5.14 14.86
CA TYR A 394 9.36 -5.68 14.16
C TYR A 394 9.77 -6.41 12.87
N ALA A 395 10.71 -5.86 12.10
CA ALA A 395 11.22 -6.47 10.88
C ALA A 395 11.86 -7.83 11.15
N THR A 396 12.63 -7.95 12.25
CA THR A 396 13.16 -9.23 12.74
C THR A 396 12.03 -10.21 13.12
N ASN A 397 11.03 -9.76 13.89
CA ASN A 397 9.90 -10.60 14.32
C ASN A 397 9.10 -11.16 13.13
N TYR A 398 9.00 -10.39 12.05
CA TYR A 398 8.29 -10.78 10.83
C TYR A 398 9.20 -11.34 9.74
N GLN A 399 10.45 -11.74 10.06
CA GLN A 399 11.35 -12.46 9.16
C GLN A 399 11.66 -11.68 7.86
N ILE A 400 11.80 -10.37 7.95
CA ILE A 400 12.37 -9.56 6.85
C ILE A 400 13.85 -9.91 6.71
N ASP A 401 14.37 -10.03 5.48
CA ASP A 401 15.80 -10.31 5.28
C ASP A 401 16.67 -9.12 5.74
N ASP A 402 17.82 -9.42 6.36
CA ASP A 402 18.75 -8.42 6.92
C ASP A 402 19.14 -7.32 5.93
N TYR A 403 19.23 -7.65 4.62
CA TYR A 403 19.49 -6.67 3.58
C TYR A 403 18.47 -5.52 3.61
N TRP A 404 17.19 -5.85 3.70
CA TRP A 404 16.13 -4.85 3.76
C TRP A 404 16.05 -4.20 5.13
N GLN A 405 16.25 -4.95 6.22
CA GLN A 405 16.26 -4.39 7.57
C GLN A 405 17.30 -3.28 7.70
N ASP A 406 18.53 -3.54 7.28
CA ASP A 406 19.65 -2.59 7.44
C ASP A 406 19.46 -1.35 6.57
N ARG A 407 19.10 -1.54 5.29
CA ARG A 407 18.92 -0.43 4.36
C ARG A 407 17.76 0.48 4.77
N ILE A 408 16.64 -0.10 5.21
CA ILE A 408 15.47 0.65 5.64
C ILE A 408 15.75 1.33 6.98
N GLU A 409 16.30 0.62 7.97
CA GLU A 409 16.64 1.25 9.27
C GLU A 409 17.60 2.43 9.07
N GLN A 410 18.63 2.26 8.22
CA GLN A 410 19.55 3.35 7.89
C GLN A 410 18.80 4.57 7.34
N HIS A 411 17.88 4.37 6.39
CA HIS A 411 17.08 5.45 5.84
C HIS A 411 16.18 6.11 6.88
N LEU A 412 15.43 5.30 7.64
CA LEU A 412 14.50 5.77 8.67
C LEU A 412 15.22 6.55 9.79
N SER A 413 16.46 6.16 10.14
CA SER A 413 17.27 6.86 11.14
C SER A 413 17.50 8.35 10.81
N GLY A 414 17.47 8.70 9.52
CA GLY A 414 17.57 10.09 9.06
C GLY A 414 16.24 10.85 8.97
N LEU A 415 15.09 10.16 9.08
CA LEU A 415 13.76 10.77 8.99
C LEU A 415 13.13 11.02 10.37
N VAL A 416 13.48 10.22 11.36
CA VAL A 416 13.03 10.37 12.75
C VAL A 416 13.75 11.53 13.45
N LEU A 417 13.33 11.86 14.68
CA LEU A 417 14.00 12.90 15.47
C LEU A 417 15.49 12.55 15.67
N PRO A 418 16.43 13.51 15.56
CA PRO A 418 17.87 13.22 15.58
C PRO A 418 18.35 12.40 16.78
N ASN A 419 17.87 12.73 17.98
CA ASN A 419 18.22 12.01 19.21
C ASN A 419 17.71 10.56 19.25
N ILE A 420 16.66 10.23 18.50
CA ILE A 420 16.14 8.88 18.35
C ILE A 420 16.88 8.16 17.21
N GLY A 421 17.07 8.84 16.08
CA GLY A 421 17.82 8.31 14.93
C GLY A 421 19.25 7.91 15.29
N GLU A 422 19.91 8.68 16.15
CA GLU A 422 21.24 8.35 16.71
C GLU A 422 21.27 7.03 17.51
N THR A 423 20.12 6.49 17.94
CA THR A 423 20.03 5.20 18.65
C THR A 423 19.79 4.02 17.70
N MET A 424 19.30 4.27 16.49
CA MET A 424 19.07 3.26 15.46
C MET A 424 20.40 2.91 14.82
N LYS A 425 21.02 1.81 15.26
CA LYS A 425 22.39 1.43 14.88
C LYS A 425 22.52 -0.02 14.42
N HIS A 426 21.42 -0.76 14.26
CA HIS A 426 21.51 -2.18 13.91
C HIS A 426 22.07 -2.38 12.50
N TYR A 427 21.89 -1.40 11.60
CA TYR A 427 22.49 -1.37 10.26
C TYR A 427 24.02 -1.18 10.23
N LEU A 428 24.66 -0.81 11.36
CA LEU A 428 26.10 -0.56 11.38
C LEU A 428 26.89 -1.87 11.20
N PRO A 429 27.95 -1.87 10.38
CA PRO A 429 28.75 -3.07 10.15
C PRO A 429 29.61 -3.44 11.36
N THR A 430 29.95 -4.72 11.49
CA THR A 430 30.94 -5.18 12.48
C THR A 430 32.31 -4.59 12.16
N ILE A 431 32.88 -3.81 13.07
CA ILE A 431 34.21 -3.20 12.89
C ILE A 431 35.28 -4.23 13.24
N VAL A 432 36.29 -4.36 12.38
CA VAL A 432 37.48 -5.17 12.65
C VAL A 432 38.63 -4.24 13.00
N GLU A 433 39.12 -4.36 14.22
CA GLU A 433 40.31 -3.62 14.65
C GLU A 433 41.53 -3.97 13.79
N PRO A 434 42.43 -2.99 13.53
CA PRO A 434 43.70 -3.22 12.87
C PRO A 434 44.45 -4.42 13.44
N TYR A 435 44.98 -5.28 12.57
CA TYR A 435 45.76 -6.43 12.98
C TYR A 435 46.90 -6.73 12.00
N GLU A 436 47.90 -7.44 12.49
CA GLU A 436 48.99 -7.96 11.69
C GLU A 436 48.68 -9.42 11.31
N ALA A 437 48.70 -9.72 10.00
CA ALA A 437 48.55 -11.08 9.50
C ALA A 437 49.83 -11.89 9.70
N GLU A 438 49.75 -13.23 9.66
CA GLU A 438 50.89 -14.14 9.89
C GLU A 438 52.12 -13.85 9.03
N ASP A 439 51.94 -13.27 7.84
CA ASP A 439 53.03 -12.91 6.93
C ASP A 439 53.58 -11.47 7.14
N GLY A 440 53.25 -10.79 8.24
CA GLY A 440 53.71 -9.44 8.58
C GLY A 440 53.01 -8.29 7.85
N PHE A 441 51.85 -8.56 7.22
CA PHE A 441 51.04 -7.53 6.59
C PHE A 441 50.11 -6.87 7.62
N LEU A 442 50.16 -5.55 7.73
CA LEU A 442 49.18 -4.76 8.49
C LEU A 442 47.88 -4.63 7.69
N VAL A 443 46.77 -5.09 8.26
CA VAL A 443 45.43 -5.04 7.68
C VAL A 443 44.57 -4.03 8.45
N THR A 444 43.94 -3.11 7.72
CA THR A 444 43.02 -2.09 8.25
C THR A 444 41.82 -1.89 7.32
N GLU A 445 40.79 -1.17 7.79
CA GLU A 445 39.64 -0.74 6.98
C GLU A 445 38.96 -1.88 6.20
N ILE A 446 38.64 -2.98 6.89
CA ILE A 446 37.95 -4.12 6.27
C ILE A 446 36.47 -3.78 6.10
N ASP A 447 35.98 -3.90 4.87
CA ASP A 447 34.60 -3.59 4.53
C ASP A 447 34.00 -4.65 3.58
N VAL A 448 32.71 -4.92 3.76
CA VAL A 448 31.93 -5.84 2.93
C VAL A 448 30.66 -5.10 2.55
N THR A 449 30.52 -4.74 1.29
CA THR A 449 29.38 -3.97 0.79
C THR A 449 28.64 -4.74 -0.30
N GLU A 450 27.31 -4.82 -0.19
CA GLU A 450 26.43 -5.39 -1.21
C GLU A 450 25.95 -4.27 -2.16
N ASN A 451 26.06 -4.48 -3.48
CA ASN A 451 25.56 -3.50 -4.46
C ASN A 451 24.12 -3.80 -4.89
N ILE A 452 23.55 -2.94 -5.73
CA ILE A 452 22.17 -3.09 -6.26
C ILE A 452 21.94 -4.33 -7.13
N ARG A 453 23.01 -5.00 -7.59
CA ARG A 453 22.95 -6.27 -8.32
C ARG A 453 23.14 -7.47 -7.40
N HIS A 454 23.15 -7.24 -6.09
CA HIS A 454 23.45 -8.23 -5.05
C HIS A 454 24.87 -8.83 -5.15
N ASP A 455 25.79 -8.18 -5.87
CA ASP A 455 27.19 -8.58 -5.86
C ASP A 455 27.87 -8.00 -4.62
N PHE A 456 28.73 -8.80 -3.99
CA PHE A 456 29.47 -8.39 -2.79
C PHE A 456 30.85 -7.89 -3.15
N ARG A 457 31.18 -6.70 -2.66
CA ARG A 457 32.51 -6.12 -2.73
C ARG A 457 33.17 -6.25 -1.36
N ILE A 458 34.25 -7.01 -1.30
CA ILE A 458 35.10 -7.18 -0.12
C ILE A 458 36.34 -6.31 -0.30
N GLU A 459 36.60 -5.37 0.59
CA GLU A 459 37.75 -4.48 0.54
C GLU A 459 38.51 -4.46 1.87
N ALA A 460 39.82 -4.22 1.80
CA ALA A 460 40.66 -3.94 2.96
C ALA A 460 41.89 -3.14 2.53
N VAL A 461 42.49 -2.39 3.45
CA VAL A 461 43.78 -1.73 3.27
C VAL A 461 44.88 -2.64 3.84
N ILE A 462 45.83 -3.03 3.00
CA ILE A 462 46.92 -3.95 3.35
C ILE A 462 48.25 -3.25 3.09
N ASN A 463 49.04 -3.02 4.15
CA ASN A 463 50.26 -2.19 4.13
C ASN A 463 50.06 -0.86 3.38
N GLY A 464 48.97 -0.16 3.70
CA GLY A 464 48.61 1.14 3.12
C GLY A 464 48.04 1.09 1.70
N LYS A 465 47.85 -0.10 1.10
CA LYS A 465 47.25 -0.25 -0.24
C LYS A 465 45.89 -0.93 -0.18
N ARG A 466 44.86 -0.28 -0.71
CA ARG A 466 43.51 -0.85 -0.84
C ARG A 466 43.52 -2.04 -1.80
N GLN A 467 43.06 -3.20 -1.32
CA GLN A 467 42.72 -4.37 -2.12
C GLN A 467 41.20 -4.53 -2.15
N LYS A 468 40.70 -5.10 -3.23
CA LYS A 468 39.27 -5.40 -3.39
C LYS A 468 39.06 -6.71 -4.14
N TYR A 469 37.98 -7.39 -3.82
CA TYR A 469 37.48 -8.56 -4.50
C TYR A 469 35.96 -8.41 -4.71
N ILE A 470 35.45 -8.87 -5.86
CA ILE A 470 34.01 -8.83 -6.18
C ILE A 470 33.52 -10.27 -6.31
N ALA A 471 32.58 -10.65 -5.45
CA ALA A 471 31.83 -11.90 -5.54
C ALA A 471 30.50 -11.62 -6.25
N GLY A 472 30.27 -12.26 -7.39
CA GLY A 472 28.99 -12.13 -8.09
C GLY A 472 27.85 -12.78 -7.29
N HIS A 473 26.64 -12.22 -7.35
CA HIS A 473 25.47 -12.64 -6.56
C HIS A 473 25.11 -14.14 -6.69
N LYS A 474 25.44 -14.78 -7.82
CA LYS A 474 25.19 -16.23 -8.03
C LYS A 474 26.33 -17.15 -7.58
N SER A 475 27.37 -16.61 -6.96
CA SER A 475 28.53 -17.40 -6.54
C SER A 475 28.31 -18.07 -5.17
N ASP A 476 28.95 -19.21 -4.95
CA ASP A 476 28.97 -19.87 -3.63
C ASP A 476 29.52 -18.95 -2.54
N LEU A 477 30.46 -18.07 -2.91
CA LEU A 477 31.00 -17.05 -2.01
C LEU A 477 29.95 -16.02 -1.59
N ALA A 478 29.06 -15.59 -2.49
CA ALA A 478 27.96 -14.70 -2.14
C ALA A 478 26.99 -15.39 -1.16
N ALA A 479 26.66 -16.66 -1.40
CA ALA A 479 25.84 -17.45 -0.47
C ALA A 479 26.50 -17.61 0.91
N GLU A 480 27.81 -17.82 0.96
CA GLU A 480 28.58 -17.85 2.21
C GLU A 480 28.52 -16.51 2.95
N ILE A 481 28.74 -15.39 2.25
CA ILE A 481 28.70 -14.04 2.82
C ILE A 481 27.32 -13.74 3.41
N ILE A 482 26.24 -14.09 2.70
CA ILE A 482 24.86 -13.93 3.18
C ILE A 482 24.65 -14.75 4.46
N THR A 483 25.05 -16.03 4.46
CA THR A 483 24.87 -16.94 5.60
C THR A 483 25.64 -16.48 6.84
N LYS A 484 26.82 -15.86 6.66
CA LYS A 484 27.63 -15.32 7.75
C LYS A 484 27.13 -13.96 8.27
N GLY A 485 26.08 -13.37 7.68
CA GLY A 485 25.50 -12.10 8.14
C GLY A 485 26.00 -10.86 7.38
N ARG A 486 26.42 -11.00 6.12
CA ARG A 486 26.80 -9.88 5.23
C ARG A 486 27.85 -8.96 5.87
N ASN A 487 27.58 -7.66 5.94
CA ASN A 487 28.46 -6.66 6.54
C ASN A 487 28.49 -6.72 8.09
N LYS A 488 27.56 -7.45 8.72
CA LYS A 488 27.47 -7.68 10.17
C LYS A 488 28.10 -9.01 10.60
N MET A 489 28.71 -9.76 9.69
CA MET A 489 29.42 -11.01 10.03
C MET A 489 30.49 -10.80 11.10
N ALA A 490 30.82 -11.87 11.85
CA ALA A 490 31.79 -11.82 12.92
C ALA A 490 33.16 -11.30 12.43
N ALA A 491 33.93 -10.68 13.32
CA ALA A 491 35.22 -10.12 12.95
C ALA A 491 36.17 -11.19 12.41
N GLU A 492 36.10 -12.40 12.95
CA GLU A 492 36.84 -13.59 12.54
C GLU A 492 36.49 -14.00 11.10
N ASP A 493 35.21 -13.98 10.73
CA ASP A 493 34.74 -14.28 9.38
C ASP A 493 35.25 -13.24 8.37
N LYS A 494 35.23 -11.95 8.73
CA LYS A 494 35.82 -10.89 7.90
C LYS A 494 37.32 -11.11 7.70
N LYS A 495 38.05 -11.46 8.77
CA LYS A 495 39.48 -11.79 8.69
C LYS A 495 39.74 -12.99 7.79
N GLU A 496 38.88 -14.02 7.85
CA GLU A 496 38.96 -15.19 6.96
C GLU A 496 38.80 -14.79 5.49
N LEU A 497 37.83 -13.93 5.16
CA LEU A 497 37.65 -13.42 3.80
C LEU A 497 38.88 -12.65 3.31
N VAL A 498 39.46 -11.80 4.16
CA VAL A 498 40.69 -11.06 3.83
C VAL A 498 41.86 -12.02 3.60
N GLN A 499 42.02 -13.03 4.46
CA GLN A 499 43.07 -14.04 4.36
C GLN A 499 42.96 -14.84 3.06
N ARG A 500 41.74 -15.27 2.72
CA ARG A 500 41.45 -16.12 1.56
C ARG A 500 41.48 -15.35 0.23
N LEU A 501 41.01 -14.11 0.22
CA LEU A 501 40.73 -13.37 -1.03
C LEU A 501 41.68 -12.20 -1.27
N LEU A 502 42.07 -11.45 -0.23
CA LEU A 502 42.78 -10.17 -0.41
C LEU A 502 44.29 -10.27 -0.17
N LEU A 503 44.75 -11.03 0.83
CA LEU A 503 46.19 -11.23 1.06
C LEU A 503 46.91 -11.87 -0.14
N PRO A 504 46.35 -12.87 -0.86
CA PRO A 504 46.99 -13.41 -2.06
C PRO A 504 47.16 -12.34 -3.17
N LEU A 505 46.22 -11.40 -3.28
CA LEU A 505 46.29 -10.28 -4.23
C LEU A 505 47.37 -9.27 -3.83
N ALA A 506 47.52 -8.99 -2.54
CA ALA A 506 48.60 -8.16 -2.02
C ALA A 506 49.96 -8.80 -2.28
N LYS A 507 50.14 -10.10 -1.94
CA LYS A 507 51.40 -10.85 -2.15
C LYS A 507 51.87 -10.78 -3.60
N ARG A 508 50.98 -11.01 -4.57
CA ARG A 508 51.30 -10.92 -6.01
C ARG A 508 51.82 -9.55 -6.45
N LYS A 509 51.40 -8.47 -5.79
CA LYS A 509 51.86 -7.10 -6.06
C LYS A 509 53.19 -6.75 -5.37
N PHE A 510 53.60 -7.51 -4.35
CA PHE A 510 54.86 -7.30 -3.61
C PHE A 510 55.98 -8.28 -4.00
N THR A 511 55.66 -9.37 -4.71
CA THR A 511 56.68 -10.14 -5.44
C THR A 511 57.24 -9.31 -6.60
N PRO A 512 58.57 -9.06 -6.67
CA PRO A 512 59.19 -8.49 -7.86
C PRO A 512 58.81 -9.35 -9.07
N ARG A 513 58.42 -8.74 -10.19
CA ARG A 513 58.43 -9.46 -11.47
C ARG A 513 59.87 -9.93 -11.68
N GLY A 514 60.08 -11.23 -11.55
CA GLY A 514 61.39 -11.85 -11.74
C GLY A 514 61.99 -11.42 -13.07
N SER A 515 63.25 -11.01 -12.95
CA SER A 515 64.29 -10.82 -13.97
C SER A 515 64.34 -11.91 -15.02
#